data_AF-A0A9Q8W9Q2-F1
#
_entry.id   AF-A0A9Q8W9Q2-F1
#
_cell.length_a   1.000
_cell.length_b   1.000
_cell.length_c   1.000
_cell.angle_alpha   90.00
_cell.angle_beta   90.00
_cell.angle_gamma   90.00
#
_symmetry.space_group_name_H-M   'P 1'
#
loop_
_entity.id
_entity.type
_entity.pdbx_description
1 polymer ?
#
loop_
_entity_poly.entity_id
_entity_poly.type
_entity_poly.pdbx_seq_one_letter_code
_entity_poly.pdbx_strand_id
1 'polypeptide(L)'
;MFLLPTQRPTSQAPFPNTYGYSPRVSRTHPNSLDRSISISLSKLPCKPSVRSRIQEPAEEQTLAHRSNTNKRIYSSELSFEPHAKSVSHLPAPNQEFEAMARQGNVKTASSGSAAAMGSSSTDPTSAPSPRDRIMTHMNRGHQRELSLYLRHYAGLSRSAASSPWLKDCTFEGMTIAAGGLGGKEFFIEFKPALTAWEDVRPAVVEMARASQQALGYSDITVGHFAPPQGFDVVVFGAVAFYFVCWLTLGFVLPGTPIWSFLQTAFPGGPRFYRWLVKAIFLPVLGIHLSECYWFHRTRLHRHGIEFGTGLWWTWIGSLFFEGLPGFWRFDGIVAAKRQEKESKSH
;
A
#
# COMPACT_ATOMS: atom_id res chain seq x y z
N MET A 1 28.36 41.36 -65.56
CA MET A 1 27.49 42.52 -65.28
C MET A 1 27.38 42.62 -63.76
N PHE A 2 27.94 43.69 -63.15
CA PHE A 2 27.69 44.29 -61.82
C PHE A 2 27.39 43.34 -60.63
N LEU A 3 28.04 43.30 -59.46
CA LEU A 3 28.71 44.29 -58.60
C LEU A 3 29.46 43.53 -57.47
N LEU A 4 30.65 44.00 -57.09
CA LEU A 4 31.24 43.91 -55.73
C LEU A 4 30.50 44.92 -54.79
N PRO A 5 30.74 45.07 -53.45
CA PRO A 5 31.81 44.54 -52.58
C PRO A 5 31.42 44.21 -51.09
N THR A 6 32.45 43.91 -50.28
CA THR A 6 32.77 44.46 -48.92
C THR A 6 32.41 43.73 -47.60
N GLN A 7 33.50 43.44 -46.85
CA GLN A 7 33.77 43.59 -45.39
C GLN A 7 33.11 42.60 -44.41
N ARG A 8 33.69 42.16 -43.28
CA ARG A 8 35.05 42.08 -42.66
C ARG A 8 34.88 41.21 -41.37
N PRO A 9 35.97 40.84 -40.65
CA PRO A 9 36.01 39.77 -39.63
C PRO A 9 35.97 40.30 -38.18
N THR A 10 35.73 39.40 -37.22
CA THR A 10 36.14 39.39 -35.77
C THR A 10 35.35 38.25 -35.09
N SER A 11 35.76 37.55 -34.03
CA SER A 11 36.91 37.58 -33.12
C SER A 11 36.99 36.20 -32.47
N GLN A 12 38.19 35.67 -32.30
CA GLN A 12 38.48 34.60 -31.36
C GLN A 12 38.15 35.04 -29.93
N ALA A 13 37.71 34.11 -29.08
CA ALA A 13 37.78 34.26 -27.63
C ALA A 13 38.34 32.97 -27.01
N PRO A 14 39.16 33.07 -25.93
CA PRO A 14 40.01 31.99 -25.45
C PRO A 14 39.43 31.27 -24.22
N PHE A 15 39.84 30.02 -24.05
CA PHE A 15 39.71 29.24 -22.82
C PHE A 15 40.51 29.86 -21.67
N PRO A 16 40.00 29.84 -20.43
CA PRO A 16 40.85 29.91 -19.25
C PRO A 16 41.03 28.51 -18.65
N ASN A 17 42.25 28.01 -18.75
CA ASN A 17 42.86 27.09 -17.80
C ASN A 17 43.65 27.97 -16.83
N THR A 18 43.48 27.82 -15.50
CA THR A 18 44.57 27.52 -14.53
C THR A 18 44.26 27.83 -13.05
N TYR A 19 44.58 26.82 -12.23
CA TYR A 19 45.19 26.79 -10.88
C TYR A 19 44.52 27.39 -9.63
N GLY A 20 44.40 26.52 -8.62
CA GLY A 20 44.27 26.86 -7.20
C GLY A 20 44.75 25.71 -6.32
N TYR A 21 46.06 25.54 -6.23
CA TYR A 21 46.77 24.55 -5.40
C TYR A 21 46.86 25.03 -3.94
N SER A 22 46.73 24.09 -3.02
CA SER A 22 46.65 24.26 -1.57
C SER A 22 48.02 24.50 -0.91
N PRO A 23 48.12 25.33 0.15
CA PRO A 23 49.26 25.29 1.04
C PRO A 23 48.94 24.60 2.38
N ARG A 24 49.80 23.63 2.64
CA ARG A 24 50.18 22.97 3.90
C ARG A 24 50.34 23.96 5.07
N VAL A 25 49.74 23.62 6.22
CA VAL A 25 50.19 24.09 7.54
C VAL A 25 50.44 22.88 8.43
N SER A 26 51.70 22.66 8.75
CA SER A 26 52.16 21.80 9.84
C SER A 26 52.26 22.63 11.13
N ARG A 27 51.72 22.14 12.26
CA ARG A 27 52.26 22.48 13.60
C ARG A 27 51.81 21.46 14.66
N THR A 28 52.81 20.68 15.11
CA THR A 28 53.20 20.41 16.52
C THR A 28 52.17 19.87 17.52
N HIS A 29 52.39 18.61 17.93
CA HIS A 29 52.23 18.06 19.31
C HIS A 29 52.84 18.98 20.39
N PRO A 30 52.43 18.93 21.70
CA PRO A 30 52.45 17.70 22.53
C PRO A 30 51.38 17.60 23.67
N ASN A 31 51.56 16.56 24.51
CA ASN A 31 50.94 16.24 25.81
C ASN A 31 49.72 15.29 25.72
N SER A 32 49.86 13.98 25.88
CA SER A 32 50.23 13.22 27.10
C SER A 32 49.30 13.51 28.28
N LEU A 33 48.18 12.80 28.38
CA LEU A 33 47.60 12.43 29.66
C LEU A 33 47.04 11.02 29.56
N ASP A 34 47.87 10.13 30.08
CA ASP A 34 47.59 8.79 30.55
C ASP A 34 46.42 8.81 31.54
N ARG A 35 45.34 8.08 31.22
CA ARG A 35 44.35 7.64 32.21
C ARG A 35 44.07 6.16 31.97
N SER A 36 45.02 5.38 32.44
CA SER A 36 44.80 3.99 32.85
C SER A 36 43.70 3.93 33.92
N ILE A 37 42.48 3.54 33.54
CA ILE A 37 41.42 3.13 34.48
C ILE A 37 41.57 1.63 34.69
N SER A 38 42.27 1.27 35.76
CA SER A 38 42.26 -0.08 36.32
C SER A 38 40.91 -0.34 36.98
N ILE A 39 40.05 -1.11 36.32
CA ILE A 39 38.85 -1.68 36.97
C ILE A 39 39.27 -2.94 37.71
N SER A 40 39.30 -2.79 39.03
CA SER A 40 39.58 -3.82 40.02
C SER A 40 38.55 -4.95 39.94
N LEU A 41 39.04 -6.17 39.67
CA LEU A 41 38.27 -7.41 39.71
C LEU A 41 38.07 -7.82 41.19
N SER A 42 36.95 -7.44 41.78
CA SER A 42 36.52 -7.96 43.08
C SER A 42 35.44 -9.02 42.93
N LYS A 43 35.87 -10.28 43.12
CA LYS A 43 35.20 -11.39 43.82
C LYS A 43 33.68 -11.28 43.96
N LEU A 44 32.96 -12.22 43.32
CA LEU A 44 31.69 -12.71 43.84
C LEU A 44 31.62 -14.25 43.81
N PRO A 45 30.93 -14.84 44.81
CA PRO A 45 31.14 -16.22 45.23
C PRO A 45 30.33 -17.28 44.46
N CYS A 46 30.94 -18.46 44.46
CA CYS A 46 30.41 -19.77 44.08
C CYS A 46 29.01 -20.05 44.67
N LYS A 47 28.06 -20.47 43.83
CA LYS A 47 26.80 -21.08 44.25
C LYS A 47 26.80 -22.58 43.93
N PRO A 48 26.30 -23.43 44.84
CA PRO A 48 26.42 -24.88 44.74
C PRO A 48 25.39 -25.51 43.81
N SER A 49 25.85 -26.60 43.18
CA SER A 49 25.09 -27.60 42.44
C SER A 49 24.05 -28.27 43.35
N VAL A 50 22.78 -28.19 42.95
CA VAL A 50 21.70 -29.01 43.53
C VAL A 50 21.11 -29.87 42.42
N ARG A 51 21.50 -31.14 42.48
CA ARG A 51 20.98 -32.26 41.72
C ARG A 51 19.77 -32.79 42.48
N SER A 52 18.56 -32.58 42.00
CA SER A 52 17.36 -33.24 42.52
C SER A 52 16.62 -33.96 41.41
N ARG A 53 16.58 -35.28 41.62
CA ARG A 53 15.88 -36.35 40.92
C ARG A 53 14.39 -36.30 41.29
N ILE A 54 13.50 -36.17 40.32
CA ILE A 54 12.04 -36.43 40.42
C ILE A 54 11.65 -36.94 39.02
N GLN A 55 11.60 -38.25 38.78
CA GLN A 55 10.49 -39.18 39.02
C GLN A 55 9.27 -38.87 38.13
N GLU A 56 9.19 -39.62 37.03
CA GLU A 56 7.97 -39.84 36.24
C GLU A 56 6.83 -40.33 37.13
N PRO A 57 5.60 -40.01 36.72
CA PRO A 57 4.66 -41.10 36.51
C PRO A 57 4.05 -41.07 35.10
N ALA A 58 4.02 -42.27 34.52
CA ALA A 58 3.04 -42.68 33.53
C ALA A 58 1.64 -42.59 34.13
N GLU A 59 0.68 -42.01 33.39
CA GLU A 59 -0.54 -42.70 32.98
C GLU A 59 -1.49 -41.76 32.23
N GLU A 60 -2.06 -42.32 31.15
CA GLU A 60 -3.46 -42.19 30.77
C GLU A 60 -3.97 -40.85 30.21
N GLN A 61 -4.03 -40.77 28.87
CA GLN A 61 -5.12 -40.08 28.18
C GLN A 61 -5.51 -40.80 26.88
N THR A 62 -6.48 -41.69 27.07
CA THR A 62 -7.63 -41.90 26.18
C THR A 62 -8.07 -40.63 25.43
N LEU A 63 -7.99 -40.63 24.10
CA LEU A 63 -9.06 -40.24 23.16
C LEU A 63 -8.55 -40.26 21.71
N ALA A 64 -8.34 -41.45 21.15
CA ALA A 64 -8.20 -41.66 19.72
C ALA A 64 -9.59 -41.89 19.09
N HIS A 65 -10.38 -40.83 18.91
CA HIS A 65 -11.57 -40.89 18.05
C HIS A 65 -12.06 -39.50 17.61
N ARG A 66 -11.55 -38.99 16.48
CA ARG A 66 -12.41 -38.37 15.44
C ARG A 66 -11.68 -37.99 14.16
N SER A 67 -12.11 -38.68 13.10
CA SER A 67 -12.42 -38.14 11.77
C SER A 67 -11.27 -37.63 10.91
N ASN A 68 -10.65 -38.61 10.26
CA ASN A 68 -10.06 -38.53 8.94
C ASN A 68 -11.19 -38.62 7.89
N THR A 69 -11.68 -37.49 7.36
CA THR A 69 -12.54 -37.44 6.16
C THR A 69 -12.47 -36.07 5.49
N ASN A 70 -11.56 -35.91 4.52
CA ASN A 70 -11.84 -35.20 3.26
C ASN A 70 -10.63 -35.30 2.31
N LYS A 71 -10.52 -36.47 1.67
CA LYS A 71 -9.75 -36.68 0.44
C LYS A 71 -10.64 -37.48 -0.53
N ARG A 72 -11.50 -36.78 -1.26
CA ARG A 72 -12.01 -37.22 -2.57
C ARG A 72 -12.91 -36.14 -3.15
N ILE A 73 -12.80 -35.99 -4.47
CA ILE A 73 -13.63 -35.26 -5.42
C ILE A 73 -12.77 -34.19 -6.10
N TYR A 74 -12.19 -34.59 -7.24
CA TYR A 74 -12.18 -33.90 -8.54
C TYR A 74 -11.22 -34.66 -9.46
N SER A 75 -11.74 -35.71 -10.11
CA SER A 75 -11.17 -36.31 -11.31
C SER A 75 -12.31 -36.91 -12.12
N SER A 76 -12.71 -36.15 -13.14
CA SER A 76 -13.43 -36.59 -14.34
C SER A 76 -13.27 -35.41 -15.31
N GLU A 77 -12.22 -35.42 -16.13
CA GLU A 77 -12.30 -35.86 -17.53
C GLU A 77 -13.52 -35.31 -18.25
N LEU A 78 -13.29 -34.28 -19.07
CA LEU A 78 -14.14 -33.97 -20.22
C LEU A 78 -13.26 -33.33 -21.30
N SER A 79 -12.91 -34.19 -22.24
CA SER A 79 -12.33 -33.90 -23.54
C SER A 79 -13.23 -32.95 -24.33
N PHE A 80 -12.66 -31.91 -24.95
CA PHE A 80 -13.31 -31.22 -26.05
C PHE A 80 -12.28 -30.80 -27.09
N GLU A 81 -12.44 -31.35 -28.29
CA GLU A 81 -11.72 -31.05 -29.53
C GLU A 81 -12.06 -29.65 -30.07
N PRO A 82 -11.19 -29.04 -30.91
CA PRO A 82 -11.35 -27.68 -31.38
C PRO A 82 -12.15 -27.62 -32.68
N HIS A 83 -13.19 -26.77 -32.72
CA HIS A 83 -13.85 -26.40 -33.98
C HIS A 83 -13.64 -24.91 -34.28
N ALA A 84 -12.78 -24.66 -35.26
CA ALA A 84 -12.63 -23.36 -35.92
C ALA A 84 -13.92 -22.98 -36.64
N LYS A 85 -14.44 -21.78 -36.39
CA LYS A 85 -15.27 -21.02 -37.34
C LYS A 85 -14.91 -19.54 -37.29
N SER A 86 -14.39 -19.09 -38.42
CA SER A 86 -14.32 -17.71 -38.90
C SER A 86 -15.71 -17.10 -38.97
N VAL A 87 -15.95 -15.96 -38.31
CA VAL A 87 -16.90 -14.95 -38.77
C VAL A 87 -16.42 -13.56 -38.37
N SER A 88 -16.34 -12.73 -39.40
CA SER A 88 -16.11 -11.30 -39.49
C SER A 88 -17.12 -10.40 -38.76
N HIS A 89 -16.73 -9.13 -38.60
CA HIS A 89 -17.56 -7.92 -38.47
C HIS A 89 -17.87 -7.41 -37.05
N LEU A 90 -17.06 -6.43 -36.64
CA LEU A 90 -17.37 -5.43 -35.61
C LEU A 90 -18.32 -4.36 -36.17
N PRO A 91 -19.23 -3.83 -35.34
CA PRO A 91 -19.37 -2.38 -35.28
C PRO A 91 -19.25 -1.81 -33.86
N ALA A 92 -18.86 -0.55 -33.81
CA ALA A 92 -18.53 0.26 -32.63
C ALA A 92 -19.75 0.53 -31.70
N PRO A 93 -19.51 0.83 -30.41
CA PRO A 93 -20.56 1.21 -29.46
C PRO A 93 -20.87 2.71 -29.63
N ASN A 94 -22.13 3.14 -29.45
CA ASN A 94 -22.55 4.46 -28.92
C ASN A 94 -24.09 4.61 -28.95
N GLN A 95 -24.64 5.19 -27.88
CA GLN A 95 -26.00 5.75 -27.70
C GLN A 95 -27.14 4.77 -27.37
N GLU A 96 -27.31 4.42 -26.08
CA GLU A 96 -28.65 4.07 -25.54
C GLU A 96 -28.78 4.07 -24.00
N PHE A 97 -28.17 5.03 -23.27
CA PHE A 97 -28.37 5.14 -21.81
C PHE A 97 -28.66 6.57 -21.32
N GLU A 98 -29.43 7.34 -22.09
CA GLU A 98 -29.83 8.70 -21.68
C GLU A 98 -31.32 9.02 -21.95
N ALA A 99 -32.22 8.06 -21.70
CA ALA A 99 -33.65 8.28 -21.85
C ALA A 99 -34.50 7.47 -20.85
N MET A 100 -34.31 7.66 -19.54
CA MET A 100 -35.25 7.12 -18.53
C MET A 100 -35.31 7.93 -17.23
N ALA A 101 -35.32 9.26 -17.32
CA ALA A 101 -35.62 10.12 -16.17
C ALA A 101 -36.24 11.46 -16.60
N ARG A 102 -37.52 11.46 -17.01
CA ARG A 102 -38.43 12.62 -16.96
C ARG A 102 -39.80 12.23 -17.52
N GLN A 103 -40.81 12.19 -16.65
CA GLN A 103 -42.15 12.78 -16.81
C GLN A 103 -43.18 12.04 -15.96
N GLY A 104 -43.97 12.79 -15.20
CA GLY A 104 -45.13 12.26 -14.47
C GLY A 104 -45.60 13.14 -13.31
N ASN A 105 -46.21 14.28 -13.62
CA ASN A 105 -47.14 15.02 -12.75
C ASN A 105 -48.38 15.27 -13.63
N VAL A 106 -49.63 14.93 -13.26
CA VAL A 106 -50.55 15.81 -12.50
C VAL A 106 -51.94 15.12 -12.31
N LYS A 107 -52.47 15.19 -11.07
CA LYS A 107 -53.87 15.37 -10.55
C LYS A 107 -54.95 14.26 -10.40
N THR A 108 -55.27 14.04 -9.11
CA THR A 108 -56.56 14.08 -8.35
C THR A 108 -57.72 13.09 -8.59
N ALA A 109 -58.11 12.38 -7.50
CA ALA A 109 -59.44 12.41 -6.86
C ALA A 109 -59.45 11.68 -5.51
N SER A 110 -60.41 12.01 -4.65
CA SER A 110 -60.46 11.79 -3.19
C SER A 110 -61.13 10.48 -2.73
N SER A 111 -60.83 10.01 -1.51
CA SER A 111 -61.80 9.64 -0.43
C SER A 111 -61.06 9.00 0.75
N GLY A 112 -61.47 9.32 1.97
CA GLY A 112 -60.72 9.06 3.20
C GLY A 112 -61.04 7.75 3.92
N SER A 113 -60.19 7.41 4.89
CA SER A 113 -60.61 6.93 6.22
C SER A 113 -59.41 6.97 7.17
N ALA A 114 -59.67 7.33 8.42
CA ALA A 114 -58.69 7.53 9.49
C ALA A 114 -58.29 6.22 10.18
N ALA A 115 -57.02 6.10 10.60
CA ALA A 115 -56.61 5.67 11.95
C ALA A 115 -55.08 5.55 12.10
N ALA A 116 -54.57 6.28 13.11
CA ALA A 116 -53.53 5.93 14.09
C ALA A 116 -52.05 5.68 13.70
N MET A 117 -51.22 6.56 14.30
CA MET A 117 -49.95 6.31 15.00
C MET A 117 -48.63 6.33 14.22
N GLY A 118 -47.83 7.34 14.55
CA GLY A 118 -46.39 7.41 14.28
C GLY A 118 -45.96 8.84 14.01
N SER A 119 -45.80 9.66 15.06
CA SER A 119 -45.44 11.07 14.97
C SER A 119 -44.02 11.26 14.43
N SER A 120 -43.86 11.25 13.11
CA SER A 120 -42.73 11.88 12.42
C SER A 120 -43.14 13.31 12.06
N SER A 121 -43.07 14.22 13.04
CA SER A 121 -43.18 15.65 12.80
C SER A 121 -41.90 16.14 12.11
N THR A 122 -41.79 15.91 10.80
CA THR A 122 -40.89 16.68 9.95
C THR A 122 -41.58 17.98 9.60
N ASP A 123 -41.37 18.98 10.44
CA ASP A 123 -41.64 20.38 10.11
C ASP A 123 -40.58 20.85 9.08
N PRO A 124 -40.95 21.19 7.83
CA PRO A 124 -40.02 21.50 6.75
C PRO A 124 -39.21 22.79 6.94
N THR A 125 -39.37 23.48 8.07
CA THR A 125 -38.68 24.74 8.41
C THR A 125 -37.64 24.59 9.54
N SER A 126 -37.52 23.41 10.15
CA SER A 126 -36.55 23.18 11.22
C SER A 126 -35.16 22.85 10.66
N ALA A 127 -34.13 23.61 11.09
CA ALA A 127 -32.75 23.32 10.73
C ALA A 127 -32.38 21.89 11.18
N PRO A 128 -31.59 21.13 10.39
CA PRO A 128 -31.26 19.75 10.72
C PRO A 128 -30.58 19.66 12.08
N SER A 129 -31.01 18.69 12.89
CA SER A 129 -30.50 18.50 14.25
C SER A 129 -28.98 18.26 14.23
N PRO A 130 -28.24 18.57 15.32
CA PRO A 130 -26.82 18.27 15.41
C PRO A 130 -26.50 16.80 15.09
N ARG A 131 -27.35 15.88 15.57
CA ARG A 131 -27.28 14.43 15.28
C ARG A 131 -27.33 14.14 13.79
N ASP A 132 -28.34 14.68 13.07
CA ASP A 132 -28.52 14.40 11.65
C ASP A 132 -27.35 14.95 10.81
N ARG A 133 -26.80 16.10 11.21
CA ARG A 133 -25.60 16.68 10.59
C ARG A 133 -24.38 15.77 10.79
N ILE A 134 -24.16 15.27 11.99
CA ILE A 134 -23.06 14.33 12.30
C ILE A 134 -23.23 13.05 11.50
N MET A 135 -24.42 12.44 11.50
CA MET A 135 -24.69 11.21 10.77
C MET A 135 -24.47 11.36 9.27
N THR A 136 -24.99 12.45 8.69
CA THR A 136 -24.80 12.76 7.28
C THR A 136 -23.32 12.95 6.94
N HIS A 137 -22.58 13.67 7.78
CA HIS A 137 -21.16 13.90 7.59
C HIS A 137 -20.35 12.60 7.67
N MET A 138 -20.60 11.78 8.69
CA MET A 138 -19.90 10.50 8.89
C MET A 138 -20.15 9.52 7.73
N ASN A 139 -21.40 9.42 7.26
CA ASN A 139 -21.76 8.52 6.16
C ASN A 139 -21.21 8.98 4.80
N ARG A 140 -21.04 10.28 4.59
CA ARG A 140 -20.48 10.83 3.35
C ARG A 140 -18.95 10.80 3.31
N GLY A 141 -18.29 11.09 4.43
CA GLY A 141 -16.86 11.36 4.45
C GLY A 141 -15.99 10.36 5.22
N HIS A 142 -16.60 9.50 6.06
CA HIS A 142 -15.86 8.75 7.09
C HIS A 142 -16.12 7.24 7.09
N GLN A 143 -16.47 6.67 5.94
CA GLN A 143 -16.67 5.21 5.82
C GLN A 143 -15.42 4.42 6.22
N ARG A 144 -14.22 4.95 5.95
CA ARG A 144 -12.95 4.33 6.35
C ARG A 144 -12.83 4.28 7.87
N GLU A 145 -13.08 5.38 8.56
CA GLU A 145 -13.01 5.44 10.03
C GLU A 145 -14.07 4.52 10.66
N LEU A 146 -15.30 4.49 10.14
CA LEU A 146 -16.34 3.56 10.59
C LEU A 146 -15.90 2.10 10.46
N SER A 147 -15.22 1.73 9.36
CA SER A 147 -14.64 0.39 9.19
C SER A 147 -13.57 0.10 10.24
N LEU A 148 -12.73 1.09 10.57
CA LEU A 148 -11.71 0.95 11.61
C LEU A 148 -12.33 0.75 13.00
N TYR A 149 -13.43 1.44 13.32
CA TYR A 149 -14.14 1.25 14.58
C TYR A 149 -14.68 -0.17 14.72
N LEU A 150 -15.35 -0.67 13.68
CA LEU A 150 -15.87 -2.04 13.67
C LEU A 150 -14.75 -3.08 13.84
N ARG A 151 -13.60 -2.87 13.22
CA ARG A 151 -12.46 -3.79 13.32
C ARG A 151 -11.80 -3.75 14.68
N HIS A 152 -11.63 -2.56 15.25
CA HIS A 152 -10.93 -2.38 16.52
C HIS A 152 -11.82 -2.73 17.71
N TYR A 153 -13.01 -2.13 17.80
CA TYR A 153 -13.90 -2.24 18.97
C TYR A 153 -14.82 -3.46 18.91
N ALA A 154 -15.26 -3.86 17.71
CA ALA A 154 -16.12 -5.04 17.53
C ALA A 154 -15.35 -6.29 17.02
N GLY A 155 -14.03 -6.20 16.84
CA GLY A 155 -13.18 -7.32 16.45
C GLY A 155 -13.45 -7.89 15.06
N LEU A 156 -14.12 -7.13 14.18
CA LEU A 156 -14.48 -7.62 12.86
C LEU A 156 -13.27 -7.76 11.93
N SER A 157 -13.35 -8.74 11.02
CA SER A 157 -12.40 -8.84 9.91
C SER A 157 -12.57 -7.67 8.92
N ARG A 158 -11.58 -7.46 8.06
CA ARG A 158 -11.65 -6.40 7.03
C ARG A 158 -12.84 -6.57 6.09
N SER A 159 -13.13 -7.81 5.68
CA SER A 159 -14.27 -8.10 4.80
C SER A 159 -15.60 -7.88 5.50
N ALA A 160 -15.72 -8.31 6.77
CA ALA A 160 -16.93 -8.10 7.56
C ALA A 160 -17.23 -6.61 7.80
N ALA A 161 -16.19 -5.79 8.02
CA ALA A 161 -16.30 -4.35 8.22
C ALA A 161 -16.31 -3.52 6.92
N SER A 162 -16.53 -4.15 5.75
CA SER A 162 -16.62 -3.45 4.47
C SER A 162 -17.95 -2.71 4.32
N SER A 163 -17.94 -1.62 3.54
CA SER A 163 -19.09 -0.76 3.25
C SER A 163 -19.93 -0.39 4.48
N PRO A 164 -19.33 0.17 5.55
CA PRO A 164 -20.05 0.51 6.76
C PRO A 164 -20.84 1.81 6.61
N TRP A 165 -21.92 1.93 7.38
CA TRP A 165 -22.62 3.20 7.57
C TRP A 165 -23.12 3.34 9.01
N LEU A 166 -23.14 4.58 9.48
CA LEU A 166 -23.66 4.99 10.78
C LEU A 166 -25.19 5.03 10.72
N LYS A 167 -25.82 4.22 11.59
CA LYS A 167 -27.27 4.12 11.78
C LYS A 167 -27.78 5.11 12.82
N ASP A 168 -27.02 5.28 13.89
CA ASP A 168 -27.38 6.16 15.00
C ASP A 168 -26.13 6.66 15.75
N CYS A 169 -26.28 7.80 16.41
CA CYS A 169 -25.31 8.39 17.32
C CYS A 169 -26.07 8.97 18.52
N THR A 170 -25.70 8.54 19.73
CA THR A 170 -26.22 9.02 21.01
C THR A 170 -25.06 9.51 21.88
N PHE A 171 -25.32 9.93 23.12
CA PHE A 171 -24.25 10.34 24.03
C PHE A 171 -23.46 9.18 24.62
N GLU A 172 -24.04 7.98 24.60
CA GLU A 172 -23.43 6.74 25.05
C GLU A 172 -22.57 6.08 23.96
N GLY A 173 -22.83 6.34 22.68
CA GLY A 173 -22.08 5.71 21.60
C GLY A 173 -22.65 5.86 20.20
N MET A 174 -22.13 5.05 19.27
CA MET A 174 -22.51 5.02 17.86
C MET A 174 -22.97 3.62 17.46
N THR A 175 -24.10 3.53 16.76
CA THR A 175 -24.57 2.29 16.14
C THR A 175 -24.12 2.26 14.68
N ILE A 176 -23.23 1.33 14.34
CA ILE A 176 -22.65 1.19 13.01
C ILE A 176 -23.13 -0.12 12.39
N ALA A 177 -23.68 -0.05 11.18
CA ALA A 177 -24.02 -1.22 10.39
C ALA A 177 -22.81 -1.68 9.56
N ALA A 178 -22.53 -2.98 9.61
CA ALA A 178 -21.45 -3.63 8.88
C ALA A 178 -21.98 -4.21 7.55
N GLY A 179 -21.77 -3.50 6.45
CA GLY A 179 -22.25 -3.91 5.11
C GLY A 179 -21.77 -5.30 4.69
N GLY A 180 -20.51 -5.63 5.01
CA GLY A 180 -19.93 -6.96 4.76
C GLY A 180 -20.61 -8.13 5.49
N LEU A 181 -21.47 -7.85 6.47
CA LEU A 181 -22.30 -8.82 7.17
C LEU A 181 -23.80 -8.61 6.89
N GLY A 182 -24.14 -8.04 5.73
CA GLY A 182 -25.54 -7.78 5.36
C GLY A 182 -26.19 -6.67 6.18
N GLY A 183 -25.40 -5.75 6.75
CA GLY A 183 -25.90 -4.63 7.53
C GLY A 183 -26.13 -4.92 9.02
N LYS A 184 -25.55 -6.01 9.55
CA LYS A 184 -25.57 -6.30 10.98
C LYS A 184 -25.05 -5.10 11.78
N GLU A 185 -25.78 -4.73 12.83
CA GLU A 185 -25.50 -3.53 13.63
C GLU A 185 -24.61 -3.84 14.84
N PHE A 186 -23.71 -2.91 15.13
CA PHE A 186 -22.78 -2.97 16.25
C PHE A 186 -22.82 -1.63 16.99
N PHE A 187 -23.00 -1.69 18.30
CA PHE A 187 -22.94 -0.51 19.15
C PHE A 187 -21.52 -0.31 19.68
N ILE A 188 -20.94 0.86 19.41
CA ILE A 188 -19.60 1.25 19.84
C ILE A 188 -19.74 2.35 20.90
N GLU A 189 -19.40 2.03 22.14
CA GLU A 189 -19.55 2.92 23.29
C GLU A 189 -18.52 4.05 23.32
N PHE A 190 -18.94 5.26 23.68
CA PHE A 190 -18.07 6.37 24.04
C PHE A 190 -17.58 6.21 25.47
N LYS A 191 -16.25 6.32 25.68
CA LYS A 191 -15.63 6.22 27.00
C LYS A 191 -14.80 7.46 27.30
N PRO A 192 -15.24 8.32 28.24
CA PRO A 192 -16.51 8.29 28.99
C PRO A 192 -17.74 8.61 28.11
N ALA A 193 -18.94 8.35 28.65
CA ALA A 193 -20.17 8.82 28.03
C ALA A 193 -20.20 10.36 27.96
N LEU A 194 -20.77 10.89 26.89
CA LEU A 194 -20.75 12.31 26.58
C LEU A 194 -21.94 13.03 27.24
N THR A 195 -21.84 14.35 27.35
CA THR A 195 -22.93 15.17 27.91
C THR A 195 -23.47 16.22 26.94
N ALA A 196 -22.68 16.56 25.91
CA ALA A 196 -23.07 17.54 24.90
C ALA A 196 -22.66 17.10 23.48
N TRP A 197 -23.32 17.68 22.48
CA TRP A 197 -23.04 17.37 21.07
C TRP A 197 -21.69 17.92 20.59
N GLU A 198 -21.16 18.99 21.20
CA GLU A 198 -19.81 19.47 20.93
C GLU A 198 -18.72 18.44 21.24
N ASP A 199 -18.95 17.53 22.20
CA ASP A 199 -17.98 16.53 22.65
C ASP A 199 -17.87 15.34 21.69
N VAL A 200 -18.88 15.12 20.84
CA VAL A 200 -18.93 13.97 19.92
C VAL A 200 -17.77 14.02 18.93
N ARG A 201 -17.48 15.20 18.37
CA ARG A 201 -16.41 15.33 17.37
C ARG A 201 -15.02 14.98 17.96
N PRO A 202 -14.59 15.57 19.09
CA PRO A 202 -13.36 15.15 19.77
C PRO A 202 -13.31 13.65 20.09
N ALA A 203 -14.41 13.07 20.61
CA ALA A 203 -14.49 11.66 20.96
C ALA A 203 -14.27 10.75 19.74
N VAL A 204 -14.96 11.03 18.63
CA VAL A 204 -14.82 10.27 17.38
C VAL A 204 -13.40 10.41 16.80
N VAL A 205 -12.78 11.60 16.89
CA VAL A 205 -11.40 11.80 16.43
C VAL A 205 -10.40 10.96 17.24
N GLU A 206 -10.52 10.92 18.57
CA GLU A 206 -9.64 10.09 19.40
C GLU A 206 -9.90 8.60 19.15
N MET A 207 -11.16 8.19 18.98
CA MET A 207 -11.48 6.81 18.60
C MET A 207 -10.86 6.43 17.26
N ALA A 208 -10.80 7.34 16.28
CA ALA A 208 -10.13 7.13 14.99
C ALA A 208 -8.64 6.92 15.19
N ARG A 209 -8.01 7.77 15.99
CA ARG A 209 -6.59 7.68 16.31
C ARG A 209 -6.26 6.35 17.00
N ALA A 210 -7.02 5.97 18.03
CA ALA A 210 -6.85 4.71 18.76
C ALA A 210 -7.01 3.50 17.82
N SER A 211 -8.04 3.51 16.98
CA SER A 211 -8.31 2.42 16.03
C SER A 211 -7.22 2.29 14.97
N GLN A 212 -6.73 3.41 14.43
CA GLN A 212 -5.61 3.44 13.49
C GLN A 212 -4.34 2.85 14.12
N GLN A 213 -4.00 3.27 15.34
CA GLN A 213 -2.83 2.78 16.06
C GLN A 213 -2.90 1.29 16.35
N ALA A 214 -4.04 0.83 16.87
CA ALA A 214 -4.25 -0.59 17.18
C ALA A 214 -4.18 -1.49 15.94
N LEU A 215 -4.64 -0.98 14.78
CA LEU A 215 -4.64 -1.72 13.52
C LEU A 215 -3.35 -1.49 12.68
N GLY A 216 -2.41 -0.68 13.17
CA GLY A 216 -1.12 -0.41 12.51
C GLY A 216 -1.20 0.50 11.29
N TYR A 217 -2.27 1.29 11.13
CA TYR A 217 -2.39 2.32 10.11
C TYR A 217 -1.72 3.62 10.54
N SER A 218 -1.22 4.37 9.57
CA SER A 218 -0.83 5.77 9.80
C SER A 218 -2.00 6.71 9.57
N ASP A 219 -1.90 7.87 10.20
CA ASP A 219 -2.76 9.04 10.00
C ASP A 219 -2.55 9.74 8.64
N ILE A 220 -1.48 9.37 7.92
CA ILE A 220 -1.19 9.82 6.56
C ILE A 220 -1.71 8.81 5.54
N THR A 221 -2.51 9.29 4.58
CA THR A 221 -3.00 8.50 3.45
C THR A 221 -2.28 8.89 2.16
N VAL A 222 -1.87 7.90 1.37
CA VAL A 222 -1.30 8.12 0.04
C VAL A 222 -2.32 7.63 -0.99
N GLY A 223 -2.78 8.55 -1.85
CA GLY A 223 -3.86 8.31 -2.82
C GLY A 223 -3.43 8.50 -4.28
N HIS A 224 -2.14 8.70 -4.54
CA HIS A 224 -1.62 8.89 -5.89
C HIS A 224 -0.32 8.12 -6.08
N PHE A 225 0.06 7.94 -7.34
CA PHE A 225 1.32 7.35 -7.76
C PHE A 225 2.25 8.45 -8.28
N ALA A 226 3.53 8.39 -7.94
CA ALA A 226 4.56 9.22 -8.55
C ALA A 226 5.47 8.31 -9.39
N PRO A 227 5.74 8.58 -10.67
CA PRO A 227 6.62 7.73 -11.48
C PRO A 227 8.08 7.80 -11.00
N PRO A 228 8.93 6.80 -11.36
CA PRO A 228 10.38 6.89 -11.15
C PRO A 228 10.97 8.11 -11.85
N GLN A 229 12.00 8.71 -11.24
CA GLN A 229 12.67 9.90 -11.77
C GLN A 229 14.18 9.79 -11.61
N GLY A 230 14.93 10.50 -12.48
CA GLY A 230 16.39 10.58 -12.39
C GLY A 230 17.06 9.21 -12.45
N PHE A 231 17.83 8.87 -11.42
CA PHE A 231 18.57 7.62 -11.34
C PHE A 231 17.66 6.37 -11.27
N ASP A 232 16.46 6.50 -10.70
CA ASP A 232 15.51 5.40 -10.54
C ASP A 232 15.10 4.81 -11.90
N VAL A 233 15.03 5.65 -12.94
CA VAL A 233 14.71 5.24 -14.31
C VAL A 233 15.81 4.35 -14.90
N VAL A 234 17.07 4.62 -14.55
CA VAL A 234 18.21 3.79 -14.99
C VAL A 234 18.14 2.41 -14.33
N VAL A 235 17.85 2.36 -13.03
CA VAL A 235 17.68 1.09 -12.30
C VAL A 235 16.51 0.30 -12.85
N PHE A 236 15.36 0.95 -13.02
CA PHE A 236 14.17 0.37 -13.65
C PHE A 236 14.52 -0.25 -15.01
N GLY A 237 15.18 0.53 -15.87
CA GLY A 237 15.58 0.09 -17.21
C GLY A 237 16.54 -1.10 -17.18
N ALA A 238 17.52 -1.10 -16.27
CA ALA A 238 18.48 -2.18 -16.12
C ALA A 238 17.83 -3.51 -15.69
N VAL A 239 16.93 -3.47 -14.69
CA VAL A 239 16.21 -4.66 -14.22
C VAL A 239 15.22 -5.15 -15.29
N ALA A 240 14.47 -4.25 -15.92
CA ALA A 240 13.57 -4.60 -17.01
C ALA A 240 14.33 -5.26 -18.18
N PHE A 241 15.48 -4.67 -18.57
CA PHE A 241 16.35 -5.24 -19.60
C PHE A 241 16.88 -6.63 -19.21
N TYR A 242 17.21 -6.84 -17.94
CA TYR A 242 17.61 -8.15 -17.44
C TYR A 242 16.49 -9.20 -17.60
N PHE A 243 15.24 -8.88 -17.25
CA PHE A 243 14.11 -9.79 -17.47
C PHE A 243 13.88 -10.06 -18.96
N VAL A 244 14.07 -9.07 -19.83
CA VAL A 244 14.02 -9.27 -21.29
C VAL A 244 15.13 -10.23 -21.75
N CYS A 245 16.36 -10.10 -21.23
CA CYS A 245 17.45 -11.03 -21.49
C CYS A 245 17.09 -12.47 -21.09
N TRP A 246 16.42 -12.64 -19.95
CA TRP A 246 15.95 -13.96 -19.51
C TRP A 246 14.84 -14.51 -20.40
N LEU A 247 13.83 -13.70 -20.75
CA LEU A 247 12.72 -14.10 -21.63
C LEU A 247 13.19 -14.47 -23.05
N THR A 248 14.20 -13.76 -23.56
CA THR A 248 14.74 -13.97 -24.91
C THR A 248 15.82 -15.06 -24.96
N LEU A 249 16.15 -15.69 -23.83
CA LEU A 249 17.22 -16.68 -23.73
C LEU A 249 17.01 -17.88 -24.65
N GLY A 250 15.76 -18.22 -24.97
CA GLY A 250 15.42 -19.28 -25.94
C GLY A 250 15.95 -19.01 -27.35
N PHE A 251 16.12 -17.75 -27.73
CA PHE A 251 16.58 -17.34 -29.07
C PHE A 251 18.12 -17.26 -29.19
N VAL A 252 18.84 -17.41 -28.06
CA VAL A 252 20.31 -17.37 -28.02
C VAL A 252 20.88 -18.77 -28.28
N LEU A 253 20.81 -19.22 -29.54
CA LEU A 253 21.25 -20.53 -30.00
C LEU A 253 22.49 -20.43 -30.90
N PRO A 254 23.35 -21.47 -30.96
CA PRO A 254 24.48 -21.49 -31.89
C PRO A 254 24.04 -21.23 -33.33
N GLY A 255 24.77 -20.37 -34.04
CA GLY A 255 24.49 -20.00 -35.44
C GLY A 255 23.51 -18.83 -35.61
N THR A 256 22.88 -18.32 -34.54
CA THR A 256 22.05 -17.11 -34.65
C THR A 256 22.88 -15.83 -34.63
N PRO A 257 22.39 -14.72 -35.21
CA PRO A 257 23.09 -13.43 -35.16
C PRO A 257 23.39 -12.97 -33.72
N ILE A 258 22.48 -13.24 -32.78
CA ILE A 258 22.64 -12.90 -31.36
C ILE A 258 23.81 -13.70 -30.74
N TRP A 259 23.97 -14.97 -31.11
CA TRP A 259 25.08 -15.79 -30.64
C TRP A 259 26.43 -15.25 -31.12
N SER A 260 26.53 -14.92 -32.40
CA SER A 260 27.75 -14.33 -32.98
C SER A 260 28.05 -12.95 -32.38
N PHE A 261 27.02 -12.13 -32.14
CA PHE A 261 27.19 -10.85 -31.46
C PHE A 261 27.73 -11.03 -30.03
N LEU A 262 27.14 -11.92 -29.23
CA LEU A 262 27.62 -12.20 -27.87
C LEU A 262 29.03 -12.80 -27.85
N GLN A 263 29.41 -13.55 -28.88
CA GLN A 263 30.76 -14.11 -29.00
C GLN A 263 31.83 -13.03 -29.12
N THR A 264 31.50 -11.90 -29.78
CA THR A 264 32.42 -10.78 -29.99
C THR A 264 32.31 -9.73 -28.88
N ALA A 265 31.10 -9.41 -28.43
CA ALA A 265 30.83 -8.27 -27.56
C ALA A 265 30.74 -8.62 -26.06
N PHE A 266 30.39 -9.86 -25.71
CA PHE A 266 30.17 -10.25 -24.31
C PHE A 266 31.36 -11.02 -23.74
N PRO A 267 31.97 -10.57 -22.62
CA PRO A 267 33.09 -11.29 -22.01
C PRO A 267 32.65 -12.69 -21.59
N GLY A 268 33.40 -13.72 -22.00
CA GLY A 268 33.05 -15.13 -21.78
C GLY A 268 32.09 -15.73 -22.82
N GLY A 269 31.62 -14.94 -23.77
CA GLY A 269 30.81 -15.38 -24.90
C GLY A 269 29.39 -15.83 -24.55
N PRO A 270 28.65 -16.37 -25.53
CA PRO A 270 27.22 -16.70 -25.41
C PRO A 270 26.96 -17.82 -24.41
N ARG A 271 27.90 -18.75 -24.20
CA ARG A 271 27.77 -19.82 -23.20
C ARG A 271 27.78 -19.26 -21.78
N PHE A 272 28.72 -18.36 -21.49
CA PHE A 272 28.80 -17.70 -20.19
C PHE A 272 27.59 -16.79 -19.95
N TYR A 273 27.17 -16.00 -20.95
CA TYR A 273 25.93 -15.23 -20.90
C TYR A 273 24.72 -16.10 -20.49
N ARG A 274 24.52 -17.24 -21.16
CA ARG A 274 23.40 -18.13 -20.87
C ARG A 274 23.46 -18.71 -19.47
N TRP A 275 24.64 -19.10 -19.02
CA TRP A 275 24.84 -19.56 -17.65
C TRP A 275 24.53 -18.45 -16.65
N LEU A 276 25.08 -17.25 -16.85
CA LEU A 276 24.93 -16.10 -15.97
C LEU A 276 23.46 -15.70 -15.81
N VAL A 277 22.75 -15.53 -16.93
CA VAL A 277 21.32 -15.15 -16.92
C VAL A 277 20.48 -16.18 -16.16
N LYS A 278 20.73 -17.49 -16.35
CA LYS A 278 20.03 -18.55 -15.61
C LYS A 278 20.39 -18.58 -14.13
N ALA A 279 21.68 -18.42 -13.81
CA ALA A 279 22.19 -18.50 -12.45
C ALA A 279 21.63 -17.37 -11.57
N ILE A 280 21.53 -16.15 -12.11
CA ILE A 280 21.09 -14.98 -11.33
C ILE A 280 19.57 -14.77 -11.34
N PHE A 281 18.81 -15.49 -12.17
CA PHE A 281 17.37 -15.28 -12.31
C PHE A 281 16.59 -15.52 -11.03
N LEU A 282 16.74 -16.70 -10.43
CA LEU A 282 16.04 -17.04 -9.20
C LEU A 282 16.42 -16.11 -8.04
N PRO A 283 17.71 -15.78 -7.82
CA PRO A 283 18.10 -14.75 -6.85
C PRO A 283 17.44 -13.38 -7.08
N VAL A 284 17.53 -12.84 -8.30
CA VAL A 284 16.95 -11.52 -8.63
C VAL A 284 15.44 -11.54 -8.41
N LEU A 285 14.74 -12.53 -8.99
CA LEU A 285 13.30 -12.67 -8.81
C LEU A 285 12.91 -12.76 -7.32
N GLY A 286 13.64 -13.56 -6.53
CA GLY A 286 13.40 -13.71 -5.10
C GLY A 286 13.56 -12.40 -4.32
N ILE A 287 14.59 -11.61 -4.63
CA ILE A 287 14.83 -10.31 -4.00
C ILE A 287 13.67 -9.36 -4.31
N HIS A 288 13.32 -9.19 -5.58
CA HIS A 288 12.26 -8.25 -5.98
C HIS A 288 10.87 -8.66 -5.44
N LEU A 289 10.55 -9.96 -5.39
CA LEU A 289 9.32 -10.42 -4.76
C LEU A 289 9.32 -10.15 -3.24
N SER A 290 10.46 -10.34 -2.58
CA SER A 290 10.61 -10.06 -1.15
C SER A 290 10.48 -8.57 -0.84
N GLU A 291 11.05 -7.72 -1.69
CA GLU A 291 10.91 -6.26 -1.61
C GLU A 291 9.45 -5.83 -1.81
N CYS A 292 8.75 -6.36 -2.82
CA CYS A 292 7.33 -6.12 -3.05
C CYS A 292 6.47 -6.52 -1.84
N TYR A 293 6.72 -7.70 -1.26
CA TYR A 293 6.04 -8.15 -0.05
C TYR A 293 6.28 -7.20 1.12
N TRP A 294 7.54 -6.84 1.36
CA TRP A 294 7.93 -5.95 2.45
C TRP A 294 7.32 -4.56 2.28
N PHE A 295 7.40 -3.99 1.08
CA PHE A 295 6.83 -2.69 0.74
C PHE A 295 5.32 -2.66 0.92
N HIS A 296 4.61 -3.71 0.48
CA HIS A 296 3.19 -3.84 0.73
C HIS A 296 2.88 -3.82 2.24
N ARG A 297 3.58 -4.66 3.01
CA ARG A 297 3.27 -4.88 4.44
C ARG A 297 3.53 -3.64 5.29
N THR A 298 4.60 -2.91 4.97
CA THR A 298 5.13 -1.83 5.81
C THR A 298 4.73 -0.44 5.34
N ARG A 299 4.54 -0.23 4.02
CA ARG A 299 4.24 1.09 3.43
C ARG A 299 2.81 1.13 2.91
N LEU A 300 2.52 0.40 1.82
CA LEU A 300 1.23 0.54 1.11
C LEU A 300 0.04 0.31 2.03
N HIS A 301 0.02 -0.82 2.75
CA HIS A 301 -1.08 -1.13 3.65
C HIS A 301 -1.20 -0.09 4.79
N ARG A 302 -0.07 0.31 5.38
CA ARG A 302 -0.03 1.28 6.49
C ARG A 302 -0.59 2.64 6.08
N HIS A 303 -0.32 3.07 4.85
CA HIS A 303 -0.70 4.37 4.30
C HIS A 303 -2.01 4.34 3.49
N GLY A 304 -2.84 3.31 3.68
CA GLY A 304 -4.21 3.26 3.18
C GLY A 304 -4.36 2.80 1.73
N ILE A 305 -3.30 2.28 1.09
CA ILE A 305 -3.39 1.71 -0.25
C ILE A 305 -3.86 0.25 -0.12
N GLU A 306 -5.03 -0.01 -0.68
CA GLU A 306 -5.66 -1.32 -0.58
C GLU A 306 -5.10 -2.32 -1.58
N PHE A 307 -4.88 -3.56 -1.13
CA PHE A 307 -4.38 -4.65 -1.96
C PHE A 307 -5.26 -4.87 -3.18
N GLY A 308 -4.64 -5.06 -4.35
CA GLY A 308 -5.33 -5.38 -5.60
C GLY A 308 -5.99 -4.18 -6.31
N THR A 309 -6.00 -2.98 -5.71
CA THR A 309 -6.46 -1.77 -6.41
C THR A 309 -5.52 -1.41 -7.56
N GLY A 310 -6.01 -0.63 -8.54
CA GLY A 310 -5.15 -0.14 -9.63
C GLY A 310 -3.94 0.63 -9.11
N LEU A 311 -4.13 1.45 -8.08
CA LEU A 311 -3.03 2.17 -7.41
C LEU A 311 -2.03 1.22 -6.73
N TRP A 312 -2.50 0.13 -6.14
CA TRP A 312 -1.60 -0.88 -5.57
C TRP A 312 -0.77 -1.56 -6.65
N TRP A 313 -1.37 -1.93 -7.78
CA TRP A 313 -0.66 -2.54 -8.90
C TRP A 313 0.37 -1.60 -9.53
N THR A 314 0.07 -0.30 -9.67
CA THR A 314 1.06 0.66 -10.19
C THR A 314 2.26 0.78 -9.26
N TRP A 315 2.04 0.86 -7.94
CA TRP A 315 3.12 0.88 -6.96
C TRP A 315 3.95 -0.41 -6.95
N ILE A 316 3.31 -1.58 -6.93
CA ILE A 316 4.01 -2.87 -6.90
C ILE A 316 4.74 -3.15 -8.20
N GLY A 317 4.14 -2.83 -9.35
CA GLY A 317 4.78 -3.02 -10.66
C GLY A 317 6.01 -2.13 -10.82
N SER A 318 5.91 -0.86 -10.43
CA SER A 318 7.05 0.08 -10.43
C SER A 318 8.15 -0.38 -9.48
N LEU A 319 7.80 -0.72 -8.23
CA LEU A 319 8.77 -1.23 -7.25
C LEU A 319 9.45 -2.53 -7.72
N PHE A 320 8.74 -3.42 -8.40
CA PHE A 320 9.32 -4.67 -8.88
C PHE A 320 10.50 -4.45 -9.84
N PHE A 321 10.58 -3.32 -10.54
CA PHE A 321 11.72 -3.01 -11.42
C PHE A 321 12.71 -2.04 -10.78
N GLU A 322 12.27 -1.17 -9.86
CA GLU A 322 13.15 -0.21 -9.18
C GLU A 322 13.89 -0.82 -7.97
N GLY A 323 13.19 -1.61 -7.16
CA GLY A 323 13.64 -2.07 -5.85
C GLY A 323 13.64 -0.95 -4.79
N LEU A 324 14.74 -0.84 -4.03
CA LEU A 324 14.91 0.14 -2.94
C LEU A 324 14.58 1.62 -3.27
N PRO A 325 14.91 2.19 -4.44
CA PRO A 325 14.56 3.57 -4.75
C PRO A 325 13.06 3.87 -4.65
N GLY A 326 12.20 2.90 -4.99
CA GLY A 326 10.76 3.05 -4.83
C GLY A 326 10.31 3.17 -3.36
N PHE A 327 11.07 2.60 -2.40
CA PHE A 327 10.84 2.84 -0.97
C PHE A 327 11.11 4.30 -0.62
N TRP A 328 12.26 4.84 -1.02
CA TRP A 328 12.63 6.23 -0.72
C TRP A 328 11.66 7.23 -1.34
N ARG A 329 11.23 6.96 -2.58
CA ARG A 329 10.21 7.78 -3.27
C ARG A 329 8.90 7.78 -2.51
N PHE A 330 8.43 6.62 -2.05
CA PHE A 330 7.21 6.54 -1.25
C PHE A 330 7.34 7.25 0.10
N ASP A 331 8.45 7.01 0.80
CA ASP A 331 8.73 7.61 2.11
C ASP A 331 8.83 9.14 1.99
N GLY A 332 9.36 9.67 0.88
CA GLY A 332 9.37 11.09 0.55
C GLY A 332 7.96 11.68 0.39
N ILE A 333 7.04 10.99 -0.27
CA ILE A 333 5.63 11.42 -0.39
C ILE A 333 4.96 11.45 0.98
N VAL A 334 5.21 10.42 1.81
CA VAL A 334 4.67 10.36 3.17
C VAL A 334 5.21 11.51 4.02
N ALA A 335 6.51 11.82 3.92
CA ALA A 335 7.14 12.92 4.63
C ALA A 335 6.56 14.29 4.21
N ALA A 336 6.39 14.52 2.90
CA ALA A 336 5.78 15.74 2.38
C ALA A 336 4.34 15.91 2.90
N LYS A 337 3.52 14.85 2.84
CA LYS A 337 2.16 14.87 3.38
C LYS A 337 2.09 15.09 4.89
N ARG A 338 3.07 14.57 5.63
CA ARG A 338 3.19 14.83 7.07
C ARG A 338 3.44 16.30 7.34
N GLN A 339 4.38 16.92 6.62
CA GLN A 339 4.67 18.35 6.74
C GLN A 339 3.46 19.22 6.37
N GLU A 340 2.74 18.89 5.30
CA GLU A 340 1.49 19.59 4.92
C GLU A 340 0.39 19.49 5.98
N LYS A 341 0.35 18.38 6.73
CA LYS A 341 -0.62 18.20 7.81
C LYS A 341 -0.24 19.01 9.03
N GLU A 342 1.04 19.02 9.39
CA GLU A 342 1.58 19.80 10.52
C GLU A 342 1.45 21.31 10.26
N SER A 343 1.71 21.78 9.04
CA SER A 343 1.59 23.20 8.69
C SER A 343 0.16 23.74 8.70
N LYS A 344 -0.84 22.88 8.49
CA LYS A 344 -2.28 23.25 8.61
C LYS A 344 -2.81 23.21 10.04
N SER A 345 -2.03 22.63 10.96
CA SER A 345 -2.41 22.52 12.38
C SER A 345 -1.88 23.69 13.23
N HIS A 346 -1.00 24.52 12.66
CA HIS A 346 -0.52 25.79 13.21
C HIS A 346 -1.28 26.94 12.56
#